data_AF-A0A9W9CJG2-F1
#
_entry.id   AF-A0A9W9CJG2-F1
#
_cell.length_a   1.000
_cell.length_b   1.000
_cell.length_c   1.000
_cell.angle_alpha   90.00
_cell.angle_beta   90.00
_cell.angle_gamma   90.00
#
_symmetry.space_group_name_H-M   'P 1'
#
loop_
_entity.id
_entity.type
_entity.pdbx_description
1 polymer ?
#
loop_
_entity_poly.entity_id
_entity_poly.type
_entity_poly.pdbx_seq_one_letter_code
_entity_poly.pdbx_strand_id
1 'polypeptide(L)'
;MLDRNVLWHLEDITAQPERRLIKTLEGFLPKEWCRLPTKKSPFLPFGHHLIWFNTAAPSHALLHDGTDDYHSPPDPWVRRMWAGGSVQLKPDQYFDRKLGFTMDTAIAGAERIKDVRLHGQGDTAKIFVTIERRFARLDQLLKSHKKVYERAENAPNVRTHFRQQLRDDEEWGDAILKEERNLVFFKERTTAEMDAIKAGQMAPVRYLDSPGKPDFSHTLTPTRALLFRFSALTFNAHLIHLDRDYARNIEGHRNLLVHGPLSLMLILQAVSGYVANRTEYRQVVESIEYRNLAPLYCDEQMTICGVEKKKSNDGSTYEVWIEGPTGGVAVKGTVRTVSEPAKPASSAPSVVHIGNNNDKPRRASKRTIEDGSNETVQANDTVPDVAPLVSSTSSVRQPSGNTLISNELPKHELLHQDTQPDSATFTPPSNPDVDTSGHSAPANVSSPVGVEKQEGKSGQLSSQVYGRMRPTRTKYYQFITAPSPAPVVRRVSAPPKPMKPTMSPRTQNIMGRVFRREPPKASIKPKPLLRRYGARPYEYDASRHSRFGREGVRKIEKLRITFEGQALGSLRRKVRRRSPR
;
A
#
# COMPACT_ATOMS: atom_id res chain seq x y z
N MET A 1 -23.00 -3.84 14.80
CA MET A 1 -21.81 -4.30 14.05
C MET A 1 -21.30 -3.12 13.24
N LEU A 2 -19.99 -2.87 13.19
CA LEU A 2 -19.46 -1.78 12.37
C LEU A 2 -19.75 -2.12 10.90
N ASP A 3 -20.74 -1.44 10.32
CA ASP A 3 -21.16 -1.60 8.94
C ASP A 3 -21.32 -0.23 8.30
N ARG A 4 -20.86 -0.11 7.06
CA ARG A 4 -20.77 1.15 6.32
C ARG A 4 -21.08 0.90 4.85
N ASN A 5 -21.63 1.93 4.22
CA ASN A 5 -21.85 1.92 2.78
C ASN A 5 -20.52 1.76 2.01
N VAL A 6 -20.52 0.91 0.98
CA VAL A 6 -19.36 0.68 0.10
C VAL A 6 -18.78 2.02 -0.40
N LEU A 7 -17.52 2.33 -0.13
CA LEU A 7 -16.89 3.56 -0.61
C LEU A 7 -16.53 3.43 -2.09
N TRP A 8 -16.41 4.59 -2.76
CA TRP A 8 -16.00 4.67 -4.15
C TRP A 8 -14.83 5.62 -4.27
N HIS A 9 -13.82 5.17 -4.99
CA HIS A 9 -12.61 5.91 -5.29
C HIS A 9 -12.47 5.97 -6.81
N LEU A 10 -11.98 7.10 -7.32
CA LEU A 10 -11.64 7.23 -8.72
C LEU A 10 -10.29 7.94 -8.79
N GLU A 11 -9.31 7.29 -9.42
CA GLU A 11 -7.96 7.82 -9.57
C GLU A 11 -7.52 7.74 -11.02
N ASP A 12 -6.82 8.78 -11.47
CA ASP A 12 -6.09 8.78 -12.73
C ASP A 12 -4.63 8.39 -12.44
N ILE A 13 -4.20 7.22 -12.92
CA ILE A 13 -2.87 6.66 -12.63
C ILE A 13 -1.82 7.39 -13.45
N THR A 14 -1.37 8.55 -12.98
CA THR A 14 -0.41 9.41 -13.67
C THR A 14 1.04 9.09 -13.33
N ALA A 15 1.97 9.46 -14.23
CA ALA A 15 3.39 9.17 -14.06
C ALA A 15 4.08 9.88 -12.89
N GLN A 16 3.53 10.97 -12.35
CA GLN A 16 4.24 11.79 -11.36
C GLN A 16 4.33 11.11 -9.98
N PRO A 17 3.24 10.58 -9.38
CA PRO A 17 3.33 9.83 -8.12
C PRO A 17 4.24 8.61 -8.25
N GLU A 18 4.18 7.88 -9.37
CA GLU A 18 5.07 6.74 -9.64
C GLU A 18 6.55 7.13 -9.65
N ARG A 19 6.91 8.24 -10.32
CA ARG A 19 8.29 8.75 -10.28
C ARG A 19 8.74 9.10 -8.88
N ARG A 20 7.86 9.70 -8.07
CA ARG A 20 8.17 10.05 -6.68
C ARG A 20 8.30 8.81 -5.80
N LEU A 21 7.49 7.78 -6.02
CA LEU A 21 7.61 6.50 -5.33
C LEU A 21 8.95 5.85 -5.64
N ILE A 22 9.30 5.71 -6.92
CA ILE A 22 10.59 5.15 -7.34
C ILE A 22 11.76 5.93 -6.72
N LYS A 23 11.74 7.27 -6.75
CA LYS A 23 12.77 8.09 -6.08
C LYS A 23 12.78 7.98 -4.56
N THR A 24 11.67 7.59 -3.95
CA THR A 24 11.58 7.29 -2.52
C THR A 24 12.26 5.97 -2.19
N LEU A 25 12.21 4.99 -3.10
CA LEU A 25 12.75 3.64 -2.92
C LEU A 25 14.20 3.44 -3.40
N GLU A 26 14.67 4.19 -4.40
CA GLU A 26 16.01 4.03 -5.04
C GLU A 26 17.21 4.09 -4.07
N GLY A 27 17.05 4.68 -2.88
CA GLY A 27 18.09 4.72 -1.85
C GLY A 27 18.12 3.50 -0.92
N PHE A 28 17.12 2.62 -1.03
CA PHE A 28 16.89 1.50 -0.12
C PHE A 28 16.78 0.16 -0.83
N LEU A 29 16.57 0.14 -2.14
CA LEU A 29 16.44 -1.05 -2.98
C LEU A 29 17.42 -1.02 -4.16
N PRO A 30 17.82 -2.18 -4.71
CA PRO A 30 18.55 -2.27 -5.97
C PRO A 30 17.82 -1.54 -7.11
N LYS A 31 18.58 -0.83 -7.95
CA LYS A 31 18.01 0.01 -9.03
C LYS A 31 17.21 -0.81 -10.03
N GLU A 32 17.62 -2.05 -10.26
CA GLU A 32 16.98 -3.02 -11.13
C GLU A 32 15.61 -3.45 -10.65
N TRP A 33 15.27 -3.28 -9.36
CA TRP A 33 13.95 -3.53 -8.81
C TRP A 33 13.06 -2.28 -8.92
N CYS A 34 13.66 -1.10 -8.89
CA CYS A 34 12.97 0.19 -8.99
C CYS A 34 12.74 0.63 -10.46
N ARG A 35 11.96 -0.14 -11.24
CA ARG A 35 11.68 0.18 -12.66
C ARG A 35 10.42 1.03 -12.82
N LEU A 36 10.54 2.10 -13.60
CA LEU A 36 9.37 2.88 -14.04
C LEU A 36 8.63 2.20 -15.18
N PRO A 37 7.30 2.30 -15.23
CA PRO A 37 6.52 1.93 -16.41
C PRO A 37 7.01 2.68 -17.65
N THR A 38 7.04 1.99 -18.78
CA THR A 38 7.51 2.53 -20.07
C THR A 38 6.39 2.45 -21.11
N LYS A 39 6.56 3.13 -22.25
CA LYS A 39 5.61 2.96 -23.37
C LYS A 39 5.48 1.50 -23.83
N LYS A 40 6.55 0.70 -23.72
CA LYS A 40 6.58 -0.74 -24.10
C LYS A 40 6.01 -1.66 -23.02
N SER A 41 6.03 -1.24 -21.76
CA SER A 41 5.45 -1.96 -20.62
C SER A 41 4.83 -0.92 -19.68
N PRO A 42 3.60 -0.46 -19.98
CA PRO A 42 2.97 0.66 -19.28
C PRO A 42 2.23 0.22 -18.01
N PHE A 43 2.44 -1.02 -17.56
CA PHE A 43 1.72 -1.61 -16.44
C PHE A 43 2.24 -1.03 -15.13
N LEU A 44 1.32 -0.77 -14.21
CA LEU A 44 1.67 -0.41 -12.85
C LEU A 44 2.36 -1.61 -12.18
N PRO A 45 3.55 -1.46 -11.57
CA PRO A 45 4.19 -2.58 -10.87
C PRO A 45 3.32 -3.09 -9.72
N PHE A 46 3.33 -4.40 -9.50
CA PHE A 46 2.52 -4.99 -8.45
C PHE A 46 2.89 -4.43 -7.07
N GLY A 47 1.88 -4.12 -6.25
CA GLY A 47 2.04 -3.41 -4.98
C GLY A 47 2.07 -1.87 -5.08
N HIS A 48 2.31 -1.28 -6.25
CA HIS A 48 2.32 0.20 -6.35
C HIS A 48 0.94 0.83 -6.16
N HIS A 49 -0.14 0.09 -6.40
CA HIS A 49 -1.52 0.53 -6.09
C HIS A 49 -1.70 1.00 -4.64
N LEU A 50 -0.82 0.60 -3.70
CA LEU A 50 -0.87 0.99 -2.30
C LEU A 50 -0.67 2.51 -2.05
N ILE A 51 -0.04 3.24 -2.97
CA ILE A 51 0.01 4.72 -2.88
C ILE A 51 -1.26 5.39 -3.41
N TRP A 52 -2.09 4.65 -4.11
CA TRP A 52 -3.29 5.13 -4.76
C TRP A 52 -4.54 4.76 -3.95
N PHE A 53 -5.65 5.44 -4.24
CA PHE A 53 -6.98 5.18 -3.65
C PHE A 53 -7.04 5.29 -2.12
N ASN A 54 -6.07 5.94 -1.48
CA ASN A 54 -6.13 6.15 -0.04
C ASN A 54 -7.16 7.24 0.29
N THR A 55 -7.76 7.15 1.48
CA THR A 55 -8.76 8.11 1.94
C THR A 55 -8.17 9.52 2.02
N ALA A 56 -8.75 10.46 1.27
CA ALA A 56 -8.35 11.87 1.28
C ALA A 56 -9.26 12.71 2.19
N ALA A 57 -9.35 12.33 3.47
CA ALA A 57 -10.13 13.09 4.45
C ALA A 57 -9.52 14.49 4.66
N PRO A 58 -10.33 15.55 4.75
CA PRO A 58 -9.81 16.88 5.06
C PRO A 58 -9.27 16.92 6.50
N SER A 59 -8.27 17.75 6.77
CA SER A 59 -7.57 17.76 8.06
C SER A 59 -8.48 17.96 9.29
N HIS A 60 -9.61 18.65 9.15
CA HIS A 60 -10.57 18.85 10.25
C HIS A 60 -11.43 17.61 10.56
N ALA A 61 -11.40 16.60 9.70
CA ALA A 61 -12.09 15.32 9.86
C ALA A 61 -11.15 14.19 10.29
N LEU A 62 -9.86 14.47 10.49
CA LEU A 62 -8.91 13.51 11.03
C LEU A 62 -9.09 13.41 12.56
N LEU A 63 -8.89 12.21 13.07
CA LEU A 63 -8.74 11.89 14.48
C LEU A 63 -7.46 12.54 15.04
N HIS A 64 -7.36 12.56 16.37
CA HIS A 64 -6.27 13.22 17.09
C HIS A 64 -4.87 12.64 16.76
N ASP A 65 -4.81 11.38 16.34
CA ASP A 65 -3.61 10.67 15.91
C ASP A 65 -3.27 10.89 14.42
N GLY A 66 -4.04 11.74 13.72
CA GLY A 66 -3.90 12.02 12.30
C GLY A 66 -4.53 10.97 11.37
N THR A 67 -5.27 10.01 11.91
CA THR A 67 -5.98 9.00 11.14
C THR A 67 -7.40 9.41 10.77
N ASP A 68 -8.01 8.71 9.83
CA ASP A 68 -9.41 8.84 9.47
C ASP A 68 -10.28 7.82 10.24
N ASP A 69 -11.58 8.07 10.37
CA ASP A 69 -12.51 7.23 11.15
C ASP A 69 -13.32 6.22 10.30
N TYR A 70 -13.06 6.11 9.00
CA TYR A 70 -13.90 5.35 8.07
C TYR A 70 -14.01 3.85 8.43
N HIS A 71 -12.93 3.30 9.00
CA HIS A 71 -12.85 1.90 9.42
C HIS A 71 -12.83 1.72 10.94
N SER A 72 -12.89 2.83 11.69
CA SER A 72 -12.77 2.81 13.13
C SER A 72 -14.08 2.33 13.77
N PRO A 73 -14.03 1.30 14.63
CA PRO A 73 -15.12 1.02 15.55
C PRO A 73 -15.37 2.26 16.45
N PRO A 74 -16.57 2.41 17.03
CA PRO A 74 -16.82 3.48 18.00
C PRO A 74 -15.94 3.32 19.25
N ASP A 75 -15.98 4.28 20.17
CA ASP A 75 -15.31 4.16 21.47
C ASP A 75 -15.62 2.80 22.14
N PRO A 76 -14.64 2.20 22.86
CA PRO A 76 -13.34 2.76 23.27
C PRO A 76 -12.16 2.39 22.34
N TRP A 77 -12.39 2.06 21.07
CA TRP A 77 -11.38 1.47 20.16
C TRP A 77 -10.55 2.50 19.39
N VAL A 78 -9.74 3.29 20.10
CA VAL A 78 -9.12 4.50 19.53
C VAL A 78 -7.75 4.31 18.89
N ARG A 79 -7.08 3.18 19.11
CA ARG A 79 -5.74 2.91 18.56
C ARG A 79 -5.84 1.90 17.43
N ARG A 80 -5.16 2.11 16.30
CA ARG A 80 -5.26 1.22 15.13
C ARG A 80 -3.90 0.78 14.60
N MET A 81 -3.82 -0.47 14.15
CA MET A 81 -2.65 -1.04 13.50
C MET A 81 -3.02 -1.84 12.26
N TRP A 82 -2.11 -1.88 11.30
CA TRP A 82 -2.22 -2.73 10.12
C TRP A 82 -1.69 -4.14 10.44
N ALA A 83 -2.58 -5.11 10.60
CA ALA A 83 -2.23 -6.48 11.00
C ALA A 83 -1.80 -7.36 9.82
N GLY A 84 -2.21 -7.06 8.59
CA GLY A 84 -1.88 -7.85 7.42
C GLY A 84 -2.92 -7.69 6.31
N GLY A 85 -3.00 -8.68 5.42
CA GLY A 85 -3.96 -8.65 4.33
C GLY A 85 -3.65 -9.64 3.22
N SER A 86 -4.32 -9.46 2.09
CA SER A 86 -4.07 -10.19 0.86
C SER A 86 -4.20 -9.26 -0.35
N VAL A 87 -3.51 -9.57 -1.44
CA VAL A 87 -3.69 -8.90 -2.73
C VAL A 87 -3.70 -9.97 -3.81
N GLN A 88 -4.65 -9.88 -4.75
CA GLN A 88 -4.78 -10.82 -5.86
C GLN A 88 -5.08 -10.04 -7.14
N LEU A 89 -4.42 -10.38 -8.25
CA LEU A 89 -4.73 -9.83 -9.58
C LEU A 89 -5.18 -10.92 -10.54
N LYS A 90 -5.86 -10.52 -11.63
CA LYS A 90 -6.09 -11.38 -12.81
C LYS A 90 -4.93 -11.19 -13.80
N PRO A 91 -3.95 -12.11 -13.90
CA PRO A 91 -2.73 -11.88 -14.69
C PRO A 91 -3.01 -11.56 -16.16
N ASP A 92 -3.94 -12.29 -16.77
CA ASP A 92 -4.40 -12.16 -18.15
C ASP A 92 -5.00 -10.78 -18.46
N GLN A 93 -5.64 -10.14 -17.47
CA GLN A 93 -6.22 -8.81 -17.64
C GLN A 93 -5.28 -7.71 -17.17
N TYR A 94 -4.61 -7.89 -16.03
CA TYR A 94 -3.79 -6.86 -15.38
C TYR A 94 -2.63 -6.42 -16.26
N PHE A 95 -2.00 -7.36 -16.97
CA PHE A 95 -0.89 -7.11 -17.89
C PHE A 95 -1.33 -6.97 -19.35
N ASP A 96 -2.62 -6.75 -19.61
CA ASP A 96 -3.12 -6.38 -20.95
C ASP A 96 -3.22 -4.85 -21.11
N ARG A 97 -2.88 -4.33 -22.30
CA ARG A 97 -2.86 -2.88 -22.53
C ARG A 97 -4.23 -2.22 -22.57
N LYS A 98 -5.26 -2.97 -22.96
CA LYS A 98 -6.63 -2.48 -23.14
C LYS A 98 -7.46 -2.73 -21.88
N LEU A 99 -7.18 -3.80 -21.15
CA LEU A 99 -7.94 -4.21 -19.97
C LEU A 99 -7.25 -3.79 -18.66
N GLY A 100 -5.92 -3.76 -18.65
CA GLY A 100 -5.13 -3.81 -17.44
C GLY A 100 -4.90 -2.50 -16.72
N PHE A 101 -4.12 -2.62 -15.65
CA PHE A 101 -3.78 -1.55 -14.72
C PHE A 101 -2.60 -0.75 -15.28
N THR A 102 -2.88 0.14 -16.23
CA THR A 102 -1.84 0.87 -16.98
C THR A 102 -1.73 2.33 -16.59
N MET A 103 -0.55 2.91 -16.80
CA MET A 103 -0.35 4.35 -16.69
C MET A 103 -1.30 5.12 -17.61
N ASP A 104 -1.64 6.34 -17.18
CA ASP A 104 -2.52 7.29 -17.85
C ASP A 104 -3.94 6.73 -18.10
N THR A 105 -4.41 5.87 -17.20
CA THR A 105 -5.78 5.35 -17.22
C THR A 105 -6.51 5.64 -15.91
N ALA A 106 -7.83 5.86 -16.03
CA ALA A 106 -8.73 6.03 -14.90
C ALA A 106 -9.10 4.66 -14.32
N ILE A 107 -8.89 4.48 -13.03
CA ILE A 107 -9.21 3.26 -12.30
C ILE A 107 -10.26 3.59 -11.23
N ALA A 108 -11.32 2.81 -11.23
CA ALA A 108 -12.35 2.82 -10.20
C ALA A 108 -11.96 1.87 -9.07
N GLY A 109 -12.02 2.35 -7.83
CA GLY A 109 -11.92 1.55 -6.62
C GLY A 109 -13.26 1.48 -5.91
N ALA A 110 -13.64 0.32 -5.40
CA ALA A 110 -14.74 0.17 -4.47
C ALA A 110 -14.26 -0.56 -3.22
N GLU A 111 -14.74 -0.14 -2.06
CA GLU A 111 -14.24 -0.62 -0.77
C GLU A 111 -15.41 -0.90 0.19
N ARG A 112 -15.39 -2.03 0.90
CA ARG A 112 -16.37 -2.36 1.94
C ARG A 112 -15.69 -2.94 3.18
N ILE A 113 -16.36 -2.81 4.32
CA ILE A 113 -16.05 -3.62 5.50
C ILE A 113 -16.61 -5.02 5.21
N LYS A 114 -15.71 -6.00 5.08
CA LYS A 114 -16.07 -7.38 4.78
C LYS A 114 -16.40 -8.16 6.04
N ASP A 115 -15.66 -7.93 7.12
CA ASP A 115 -15.83 -8.67 8.36
C ASP A 115 -15.32 -7.87 9.57
N VAL A 116 -15.92 -8.10 10.74
CA VAL A 116 -15.56 -7.45 12.00
C VAL A 116 -15.59 -8.49 13.12
N ARG A 117 -14.43 -8.76 13.72
CA ARG A 117 -14.26 -9.80 14.76
C ARG A 117 -13.72 -9.21 16.05
N LEU A 118 -14.42 -9.46 17.15
CA LEU A 118 -13.88 -9.23 18.49
C LEU A 118 -13.02 -10.42 18.90
N HIS A 119 -11.82 -10.15 19.44
CA HIS A 119 -10.91 -11.16 19.96
C HIS A 119 -10.43 -10.77 21.35
N GLY A 120 -10.42 -11.73 22.29
CA GLY A 120 -10.05 -11.49 23.69
C GLY A 120 -11.18 -10.90 24.53
N GLN A 121 -10.87 -10.55 25.78
CA GLN A 121 -11.82 -10.01 26.76
C GLN A 121 -11.16 -8.90 27.60
N GLY A 122 -11.99 -8.09 28.27
CA GLY A 122 -11.52 -7.01 29.16
C GLY A 122 -10.66 -5.98 28.43
N ASP A 123 -9.55 -5.58 29.04
CA ASP A 123 -8.63 -4.57 28.49
C ASP A 123 -7.70 -5.13 27.40
N THR A 124 -7.56 -6.45 27.33
CA THR A 124 -6.76 -7.13 26.29
C THR A 124 -7.54 -7.39 25.00
N ALA A 125 -8.85 -7.11 25.01
CA ALA A 125 -9.71 -7.29 23.86
C ALA A 125 -9.26 -6.41 22.68
N LYS A 126 -9.52 -6.87 21.47
CA LYS A 126 -9.16 -6.22 20.20
C LYS A 126 -10.26 -6.42 19.18
N ILE A 127 -10.49 -5.44 18.31
CA ILE A 127 -11.37 -5.60 17.16
C ILE A 127 -10.54 -5.71 15.89
N PHE A 128 -10.71 -6.80 15.16
CA PHE A 128 -10.22 -6.94 13.80
C PHE A 128 -11.30 -6.46 12.82
N VAL A 129 -10.93 -5.57 11.90
CA VAL A 129 -11.77 -5.09 10.81
C VAL A 129 -11.10 -5.51 9.51
N THR A 130 -11.72 -6.41 8.77
CA THR A 130 -11.29 -6.81 7.42
C THR A 130 -12.00 -5.93 6.41
N ILE A 131 -11.21 -5.25 5.59
CA ILE A 131 -11.68 -4.36 4.52
C ILE A 131 -11.39 -5.06 3.20
N GLU A 132 -12.39 -5.19 2.34
CA GLU A 132 -12.21 -5.65 0.96
C GLU A 132 -12.26 -4.46 0.01
N ARG A 133 -11.31 -4.43 -0.94
CA ARG A 133 -11.18 -3.40 -1.96
C ARG A 133 -11.07 -4.07 -3.31
N ARG A 134 -11.78 -3.54 -4.30
CA ARG A 134 -11.75 -4.03 -5.68
C ARG A 134 -11.46 -2.88 -6.63
N PHE A 135 -10.67 -3.14 -7.65
CA PHE A 135 -10.26 -2.14 -8.62
C PHE A 135 -10.57 -2.59 -10.04
N ALA A 136 -11.19 -1.71 -10.81
CA ALA A 136 -11.58 -1.93 -12.20
C ALA A 136 -11.15 -0.76 -13.06
N ARG A 137 -10.75 -1.03 -14.30
CA ARG A 137 -10.46 0.04 -15.26
C ARG A 137 -11.77 0.70 -15.70
N LEU A 138 -11.86 2.03 -15.59
CA LEU A 138 -13.13 2.74 -15.70
C LEU A 138 -13.78 2.59 -17.09
N ASP A 139 -13.01 2.63 -18.17
CA ASP A 139 -13.52 2.47 -19.52
C ASP A 139 -14.08 1.06 -19.79
N GLN A 140 -13.51 0.02 -19.19
CA GLN A 140 -14.04 -1.34 -19.26
C GLN A 140 -15.28 -1.51 -18.41
N LEU A 141 -15.27 -0.95 -17.20
CA LEU A 141 -16.43 -0.93 -16.31
C LEU A 141 -17.64 -0.23 -16.97
N LEU A 142 -17.42 0.89 -17.68
CA LEU A 142 -18.46 1.58 -18.44
C LEU A 142 -19.02 0.73 -19.60
N LYS A 143 -18.18 -0.04 -20.29
CA LYS A 143 -18.63 -0.96 -21.36
C LYS A 143 -19.46 -2.11 -20.80
N SER A 144 -19.01 -2.71 -19.69
CA SER A 144 -19.72 -3.78 -18.98
C SER A 144 -21.08 -3.29 -18.51
N HIS A 145 -21.12 -2.13 -17.84
CA HIS A 145 -22.34 -1.45 -17.42
C HIS A 145 -23.32 -1.21 -18.58
N LYS A 146 -22.84 -0.64 -19.69
CA LYS A 146 -23.68 -0.41 -20.89
C LYS A 146 -24.26 -1.72 -21.42
N LYS A 147 -23.46 -2.79 -21.47
CA LYS A 147 -23.90 -4.11 -21.95
C LYS A 147 -25.00 -4.71 -21.07
N VAL A 148 -24.91 -4.53 -19.76
CA VAL A 148 -25.91 -5.04 -18.80
C VAL A 148 -27.22 -4.26 -18.86
N TYR A 149 -27.15 -2.93 -18.98
CA TYR A 149 -28.33 -2.05 -18.84
C TYR A 149 -28.81 -1.40 -20.14
N GLU A 150 -28.36 -1.86 -21.31
CA GLU A 150 -28.67 -1.23 -22.62
C GLU A 150 -30.17 -0.99 -22.86
N ARG A 151 -31.04 -1.85 -22.30
CA ARG A 151 -32.50 -1.80 -22.47
C ARG A 151 -33.27 -1.48 -21.19
N ALA A 152 -32.58 -1.08 -20.13
CA ALA A 152 -33.21 -0.83 -18.83
C ALA A 152 -33.67 0.63 -18.72
N GLU A 153 -34.97 0.85 -18.50
CA GLU A 153 -35.52 2.20 -18.31
C GLU A 153 -35.00 2.89 -17.03
N ASN A 154 -34.69 2.12 -15.99
CA ASN A 154 -34.20 2.59 -14.70
C ASN A 154 -32.84 1.97 -14.33
N ALA A 155 -31.85 2.13 -15.21
CA ALA A 155 -30.50 1.62 -14.98
C ALA A 155 -29.82 2.33 -13.78
N PRO A 156 -29.21 1.60 -12.82
CA PRO A 156 -28.35 2.21 -11.82
C PRO A 156 -27.14 2.86 -12.51
N ASN A 157 -26.56 3.90 -11.92
CA ASN A 157 -25.32 4.48 -12.47
C ASN A 157 -24.13 3.49 -12.31
N VAL A 158 -23.05 3.73 -13.07
CA VAL A 158 -21.86 2.85 -13.10
C VAL A 158 -21.23 2.63 -11.71
N ARG A 159 -21.22 3.65 -10.85
CA ARG A 159 -20.72 3.55 -9.47
C ARG A 159 -21.60 2.60 -8.65
N THR A 160 -22.92 2.73 -8.76
CA THR A 160 -23.86 1.85 -8.05
C THR A 160 -23.73 0.42 -8.54
N HIS A 161 -23.58 0.21 -9.86
CA HIS A 161 -23.35 -1.11 -10.44
C HIS A 161 -22.10 -1.79 -9.86
N PHE A 162 -20.94 -1.11 -9.89
CA PHE A 162 -19.71 -1.69 -9.35
C PHE A 162 -19.80 -1.97 -7.84
N ARG A 163 -20.40 -1.06 -7.07
CA ARG A 163 -20.63 -1.27 -5.62
C ARG A 163 -21.55 -2.46 -5.36
N GLN A 164 -22.51 -2.71 -6.24
CA GLN A 164 -23.43 -3.83 -6.12
C GLN A 164 -22.73 -5.17 -6.35
N GLN A 165 -21.81 -5.27 -7.32
CA GLN A 165 -20.98 -6.47 -7.51
C GLN A 165 -20.17 -6.83 -6.25
N LEU A 166 -19.70 -5.82 -5.50
CA LEU A 166 -19.06 -6.07 -4.20
C LEU A 166 -20.06 -6.54 -3.17
N ARG A 167 -21.24 -5.92 -3.08
CA ARG A 167 -22.29 -6.29 -2.10
C ARG A 167 -22.80 -7.71 -2.30
N ASP A 168 -23.03 -8.09 -3.55
CA ASP A 168 -23.53 -9.40 -3.94
C ASP A 168 -22.46 -10.49 -3.84
N ASP A 169 -21.24 -10.12 -3.40
CA ASP A 169 -20.09 -11.02 -3.27
C ASP A 169 -19.80 -11.78 -4.57
N GLU A 170 -20.08 -11.16 -5.71
CA GLU A 170 -19.66 -11.70 -7.00
C GLU A 170 -18.17 -11.97 -6.94
N GLU A 171 -17.70 -13.11 -7.47
CA GLU A 171 -16.32 -13.51 -7.25
C GLU A 171 -15.38 -12.37 -7.65
N TRP A 172 -15.38 -11.94 -8.91
CA TRP A 172 -14.59 -10.78 -9.35
C TRP A 172 -15.40 -9.58 -9.79
N GLY A 173 -16.62 -9.78 -10.33
CA GLY A 173 -17.28 -8.76 -11.13
C GLY A 173 -16.34 -8.18 -12.20
N ASP A 174 -16.35 -6.86 -12.36
CA ASP A 174 -15.46 -6.13 -13.27
C ASP A 174 -14.04 -5.88 -12.71
N ALA A 175 -13.73 -6.39 -11.51
CA ALA A 175 -12.43 -6.15 -10.90
C ALA A 175 -11.30 -6.90 -11.62
N ILE A 176 -10.14 -6.24 -11.73
CA ILE A 176 -8.86 -6.78 -12.22
C ILE A 176 -7.84 -6.98 -11.08
N LEU A 177 -8.07 -6.33 -9.94
CA LEU A 177 -7.26 -6.40 -8.73
C LEU A 177 -8.20 -6.38 -7.52
N LYS A 178 -7.93 -7.25 -6.55
CA LYS A 178 -8.55 -7.26 -5.23
C LYS A 178 -7.50 -7.10 -4.15
N GLU A 179 -7.87 -6.41 -3.09
CA GLU A 179 -7.05 -6.21 -1.90
C GLU A 179 -7.92 -6.43 -0.67
N GLU A 180 -7.44 -7.23 0.27
CA GLU A 180 -7.98 -7.27 1.63
C GLU A 180 -6.99 -6.64 2.60
N ARG A 181 -7.48 -5.76 3.47
CA ARG A 181 -6.70 -5.15 4.56
C ARG A 181 -7.27 -5.62 5.89
N ASN A 182 -6.42 -6.14 6.76
CA ASN A 182 -6.78 -6.48 8.12
C ASN A 182 -6.26 -5.40 9.05
N LEU A 183 -7.16 -4.56 9.55
CA LEU A 183 -6.87 -3.60 10.61
C LEU A 183 -7.20 -4.22 11.96
N VAL A 184 -6.43 -3.88 12.98
CA VAL A 184 -6.70 -4.24 14.36
C VAL A 184 -6.77 -2.98 15.20
N PHE A 185 -7.84 -2.89 16.00
CA PHE A 185 -8.12 -1.77 16.88
C PHE A 185 -7.99 -2.19 18.33
N PHE A 186 -7.39 -1.32 19.12
CA PHE A 186 -7.15 -1.49 20.55
C PHE A 186 -7.82 -0.36 21.32
N LYS A 187 -8.08 -0.62 22.59
CA LYS A 187 -8.40 0.42 23.55
C LYS A 187 -7.21 1.34 23.80
N GLU A 188 -7.48 2.49 24.41
CA GLU A 188 -6.43 3.29 25.04
C GLU A 188 -5.57 2.45 25.98
N ARG A 189 -4.31 2.84 26.11
CA ARG A 189 -3.44 2.23 27.11
C ARG A 189 -3.96 2.57 28.50
N THR A 190 -3.92 1.58 29.38
CA THR A 190 -4.23 1.77 30.80
C THR A 190 -3.19 2.72 31.43
N THR A 191 -3.56 3.35 32.55
CA THR A 191 -2.64 4.21 33.30
C THR A 191 -1.37 3.46 33.72
N ALA A 192 -1.51 2.22 34.17
CA ALA A 192 -0.38 1.36 34.52
C ALA A 192 0.57 1.10 33.34
N GLU A 193 0.04 0.85 32.13
CA GLU A 193 0.87 0.71 30.93
C GLU A 193 1.59 2.01 30.56
N MET A 194 0.90 3.14 30.70
CA MET A 194 1.49 4.46 30.44
C MET A 194 2.60 4.80 31.44
N ASP A 195 2.44 4.47 32.71
CA ASP A 195 3.45 4.69 33.73
C ASP A 195 4.66 3.75 33.53
N ALA A 196 4.44 2.51 33.11
CA ALA A 196 5.52 1.59 32.71
C ALA A 196 6.31 2.14 31.50
N ILE A 197 5.62 2.69 30.49
CA ILE A 197 6.27 3.35 29.33
C ILE A 197 7.13 4.52 29.79
N LYS A 198 6.59 5.40 30.66
CA LYS A 198 7.34 6.55 31.20
C LYS A 198 8.54 6.12 32.03
N ALA A 199 8.45 5.01 32.75
CA ALA A 199 9.55 4.41 33.48
C ALA A 199 10.59 3.71 32.58
N GLY A 200 10.40 3.72 31.25
CA GLY A 200 11.28 3.05 30.30
C GLY A 200 11.16 1.53 30.30
N GLN A 201 10.14 0.98 30.96
CA GLN A 201 9.87 -0.46 31.06
C GLN A 201 9.08 -0.94 29.85
N MET A 202 9.67 -0.80 28.66
CA MET A 202 9.06 -1.30 27.43
C MET A 202 9.24 -2.81 27.32
N ALA A 203 8.15 -3.55 27.09
CA ALA A 203 8.25 -4.96 26.79
C ALA A 203 9.14 -5.17 25.55
N PRO A 204 10.07 -6.15 25.58
CA PRO A 204 10.88 -6.45 24.41
C PRO A 204 9.98 -6.90 23.26
N VAL A 205 10.32 -6.49 22.04
CA VAL A 205 9.59 -6.96 20.86
C VAL A 205 9.91 -8.44 20.67
N ARG A 206 8.88 -9.27 20.72
CA ARG A 206 8.96 -10.69 20.38
C ARG A 206 8.88 -10.84 18.87
N TYR A 207 9.96 -11.35 18.30
CA TYR A 207 9.99 -11.82 16.92
C TYR A 207 9.81 -13.34 16.89
N LEU A 208 9.26 -13.88 15.80
CA LEU A 208 9.25 -15.34 15.58
C LEU A 208 10.60 -15.80 15.03
N ASP A 209 10.87 -17.10 15.11
CA ASP A 209 12.06 -17.69 14.49
C ASP A 209 11.99 -17.61 12.96
N SER A 210 13.16 -17.46 12.33
CA SER A 210 13.28 -17.40 10.87
C SER A 210 12.92 -18.75 10.23
N PRO A 211 12.19 -18.79 9.10
CA PRO A 211 11.81 -20.04 8.42
C PRO A 211 12.98 -20.86 7.86
N GLY A 212 14.21 -20.31 7.90
CA GLY A 212 15.43 -20.98 7.45
C GLY A 212 16.29 -20.09 6.56
N LYS A 213 17.19 -20.73 5.79
CA LYS A 213 18.07 -20.02 4.86
C LYS A 213 17.28 -19.48 3.65
N PRO A 214 17.36 -18.18 3.33
CA PRO A 214 16.67 -17.62 2.17
C PRO A 214 17.42 -17.87 0.85
N ASP A 215 16.68 -17.96 -0.25
CA ASP A 215 17.23 -17.99 -1.62
C ASP A 215 17.63 -16.59 -2.11
N PHE A 216 16.93 -15.58 -1.60
CA PHE A 216 17.28 -14.17 -1.76
C PHE A 216 17.02 -13.40 -0.49
N SER A 217 17.87 -12.42 -0.25
CA SER A 217 17.68 -11.46 0.82
C SER A 217 18.14 -10.06 0.40
N HIS A 218 17.58 -9.05 1.04
CA HIS A 218 17.98 -7.67 0.87
C HIS A 218 17.80 -6.89 2.17
N THR A 219 18.89 -6.32 2.65
CA THR A 219 18.94 -5.59 3.92
C THR A 219 18.86 -4.08 3.68
N LEU A 220 18.06 -3.40 4.49
CA LEU A 220 17.96 -1.93 4.46
C LEU A 220 17.69 -1.37 5.86
N THR A 221 17.92 -0.06 6.04
CA THR A 221 17.60 0.65 7.28
C THR A 221 16.62 1.78 6.95
N PRO A 222 15.33 1.68 7.35
CA PRO A 222 14.36 2.72 7.08
C PRO A 222 14.77 4.01 7.77
N THR A 223 14.64 5.14 7.07
CA THR A 223 14.95 6.47 7.63
C THR A 223 13.69 7.30 7.77
N ARG A 224 13.75 8.37 8.58
CA ARG A 224 12.63 9.32 8.70
C ARG A 224 12.22 9.92 7.36
N ALA A 225 13.19 10.15 6.47
CA ALA A 225 12.92 10.66 5.13
C ALA A 225 12.14 9.65 4.27
N LEU A 226 12.44 8.35 4.39
CA LEU A 226 11.66 7.29 3.73
C LEU A 226 10.23 7.29 4.25
N LEU A 227 10.05 7.26 5.58
CA LEU A 227 8.73 7.20 6.21
C LEU A 227 7.88 8.43 5.87
N PHE A 228 8.46 9.64 5.96
CA PHE A 228 7.79 10.88 5.62
C PHE A 228 7.35 10.91 4.15
N ARG A 229 8.24 10.56 3.21
CA ARG A 229 7.92 10.54 1.77
C ARG A 229 6.82 9.52 1.46
N PHE A 230 6.86 8.36 2.09
CA PHE A 230 5.83 7.34 1.94
C PHE A 230 4.48 7.79 2.52
N SER A 231 4.47 8.41 3.71
CA SER A 231 3.28 9.05 4.28
C SER A 231 2.69 10.11 3.35
N ALA A 232 3.53 10.95 2.75
CA ALA A 232 3.07 11.97 1.80
C ALA A 232 2.49 11.35 0.51
N LEU A 233 3.09 10.28 -0.01
CA LEU A 233 2.59 9.56 -1.19
C LEU A 233 1.26 8.84 -0.93
N THR A 234 1.08 8.31 0.27
CA THR A 234 -0.13 7.58 0.68
C THR A 234 -1.20 8.47 1.29
N PHE A 235 -0.95 9.78 1.39
CA PHE A 235 -1.79 10.74 2.10
C PHE A 235 -2.13 10.31 3.54
N ASN A 236 -1.14 9.69 4.21
CA ASN A 236 -1.29 9.12 5.54
C ASN A 236 -0.59 9.98 6.59
N ALA A 237 -1.39 10.69 7.40
CA ALA A 237 -0.94 11.59 8.44
C ALA A 237 -0.84 10.95 9.84
N HIS A 238 -0.90 9.61 9.94
CA HIS A 238 -0.86 8.91 11.22
C HIS A 238 0.46 9.18 11.97
N LEU A 239 0.35 9.73 13.17
CA LEU A 239 1.47 10.30 13.93
C LEU A 239 2.55 9.27 14.31
N ILE A 240 2.22 7.98 14.42
CA ILE A 240 3.22 6.92 14.68
C ILE A 240 4.32 6.82 13.61
N HIS A 241 4.11 7.41 12.43
CA HIS A 241 5.07 7.45 11.32
C HIS A 241 5.80 8.80 11.18
N LEU A 242 5.35 9.84 11.90
CA LEU A 242 5.76 11.22 11.69
C LEU A 242 6.35 11.88 12.94
N ASP A 243 5.72 11.64 14.09
CA ASP A 243 6.04 12.26 15.37
C ASP A 243 6.60 11.22 16.34
N ARG A 244 7.90 11.37 16.66
CA ARG A 244 8.62 10.45 17.53
C ARG A 244 8.16 10.57 18.99
N ASP A 245 7.74 11.75 19.42
CA ASP A 245 7.28 11.97 20.79
C ASP A 245 5.88 11.40 20.97
N TYR A 246 5.00 11.55 19.97
CA TYR A 246 3.73 10.84 19.96
C TYR A 246 3.92 9.32 19.99
N ALA A 247 4.73 8.78 19.08
CA ALA A 247 5.00 7.34 19.01
C ALA A 247 5.50 6.79 20.35
N ARG A 248 6.41 7.50 21.03
CA ARG A 248 6.99 7.08 22.31
C ARG A 248 6.06 7.27 23.49
N ASN A 249 5.56 8.47 23.66
CA ASN A 249 4.98 8.91 24.92
C ASN A 249 3.47 8.68 24.97
N ILE A 250 2.81 8.50 23.82
CA ILE A 250 1.37 8.23 23.70
C ILE A 250 1.13 6.77 23.31
N GLU A 251 1.79 6.31 22.25
CA GLU A 251 1.57 4.96 21.71
C GLU A 251 2.48 3.88 22.31
N GLY A 252 3.53 4.26 23.04
CA GLY A 252 4.45 3.31 23.69
C GLY A 252 5.33 2.54 22.72
N HIS A 253 5.75 3.18 21.62
CA HIS A 253 6.69 2.66 20.63
C HIS A 253 8.07 3.30 20.82
N ARG A 254 9.15 2.51 20.76
CA ARG A 254 10.50 3.04 21.04
C ARG A 254 11.00 4.05 19.99
N ASN A 255 10.38 4.05 18.82
CA ASN A 255 10.68 4.95 17.72
C ASN A 255 9.47 5.02 16.76
N LEU A 256 9.57 5.83 15.70
CA LEU A 256 8.65 5.82 14.57
C LEU A 256 8.51 4.42 13.97
N LEU A 257 7.29 4.04 13.63
CA LEU A 257 6.99 2.75 13.02
C LEU A 257 7.11 2.80 11.50
N VAL A 258 7.58 1.70 10.92
CA VAL A 258 7.49 1.44 9.48
C VAL A 258 6.04 1.09 9.14
N HIS A 259 5.49 1.66 8.07
CA HIS A 259 4.13 1.38 7.64
C HIS A 259 3.95 -0.08 7.22
N GLY A 260 2.85 -0.71 7.63
CA GLY A 260 2.43 -2.01 7.09
C GLY A 260 2.42 -2.06 5.54
N PRO A 261 1.79 -1.09 4.84
CA PRO A 261 1.81 -1.06 3.37
C PRO A 261 3.21 -0.80 2.78
N LEU A 262 4.12 -0.12 3.49
CA LEU A 262 5.51 0.01 3.04
C LEU A 262 6.22 -1.35 3.12
N SER A 263 6.06 -2.09 4.22
CA SER A 263 6.60 -3.45 4.35
C SER A 263 6.08 -4.39 3.24
N LEU A 264 4.78 -4.35 2.95
CA LEU A 264 4.19 -5.11 1.84
C LEU A 264 4.82 -4.73 0.50
N MET A 265 4.95 -3.43 0.22
CA MET A 265 5.53 -2.94 -1.03
C MET A 265 6.98 -3.38 -1.20
N LEU A 266 7.78 -3.33 -0.13
CA LEU A 266 9.16 -3.76 -0.14
C LEU A 266 9.30 -5.27 -0.42
N ILE A 267 8.44 -6.11 0.19
CA ILE A 267 8.36 -7.55 -0.12
C ILE A 267 8.03 -7.78 -1.59
N LEU A 268 6.98 -7.12 -2.10
CA LEU A 268 6.54 -7.29 -3.48
C LEU A 268 7.61 -6.85 -4.48
N GLN A 269 8.35 -5.79 -4.17
CA GLN A 269 9.46 -5.33 -5.00
C GLN A 269 10.64 -6.30 -5.00
N ALA A 270 11.02 -6.84 -3.83
CA ALA A 270 12.09 -7.82 -3.73
C ALA A 270 11.75 -9.10 -4.51
N VAL A 271 10.54 -9.64 -4.34
CA VAL A 271 10.10 -10.85 -5.04
C VAL A 271 10.02 -10.60 -6.55
N SER A 272 9.39 -9.49 -6.97
CA SER A 272 9.26 -9.17 -8.40
C SER A 272 10.63 -8.99 -9.05
N GLY A 273 11.56 -8.34 -8.36
CA GLY A 273 12.95 -8.17 -8.79
C GLY A 273 13.71 -9.49 -8.88
N TYR A 274 13.49 -10.40 -7.94
CA TYR A 274 14.08 -11.74 -7.93
C TYR A 274 13.57 -12.58 -9.11
N VAL A 275 12.25 -12.74 -9.25
CA VAL A 275 11.66 -13.63 -10.27
C VAL A 275 11.92 -13.12 -11.69
N ALA A 276 11.91 -11.80 -11.91
CA ALA A 276 12.17 -11.22 -13.23
C ALA A 276 13.61 -11.46 -13.75
N ASN A 277 14.57 -11.78 -12.87
CA ASN A 277 15.98 -11.88 -13.22
C ASN A 277 16.52 -13.32 -13.25
N ARG A 278 15.76 -14.33 -12.78
CA ARG A 278 16.29 -15.69 -12.56
C ARG A 278 15.48 -16.84 -13.14
N THR A 279 14.23 -16.62 -13.54
CA THR A 279 13.42 -17.70 -14.11
C THR A 279 13.66 -17.80 -15.62
N GLU A 280 13.84 -19.02 -16.12
CA GLU A 280 14.03 -19.33 -17.54
C GLU A 280 12.85 -18.84 -18.41
N TYR A 281 11.66 -18.74 -17.79
CA TYR A 281 10.45 -18.12 -18.31
C TYR A 281 10.10 -16.92 -17.44
N ARG A 282 9.71 -15.79 -18.02
CA ARG A 282 9.37 -14.58 -17.26
C ARG A 282 8.13 -14.85 -16.41
N GLN A 283 8.25 -14.77 -15.09
CA GLN A 283 7.12 -14.91 -14.15
C GLN A 283 6.67 -13.54 -13.63
N VAL A 284 5.40 -13.46 -13.24
CA VAL A 284 4.80 -12.30 -12.57
C VAL A 284 4.10 -12.72 -11.29
N VAL A 285 4.03 -11.80 -10.32
CA VAL A 285 3.29 -12.06 -9.08
C VAL A 285 1.78 -12.01 -9.36
N GLU A 286 1.07 -13.07 -8.97
CA GLU A 286 -0.39 -13.17 -9.07
C GLU A 286 -1.05 -12.77 -7.75
N SER A 287 -0.51 -13.25 -6.62
CA SER A 287 -1.11 -13.01 -5.32
C SER A 287 -0.10 -13.02 -4.18
N ILE A 288 -0.48 -12.35 -3.09
CA ILE A 288 0.21 -12.39 -1.81
C ILE A 288 -0.80 -12.45 -0.67
N GLU A 289 -0.50 -13.23 0.35
CA GLU A 289 -1.11 -13.15 1.68
C GLU A 289 -0.02 -12.84 2.69
N TYR A 290 -0.26 -11.90 3.62
CA TYR A 290 0.78 -11.46 4.54
C TYR A 290 0.24 -11.03 5.90
N ARG A 291 1.11 -11.05 6.90
CA ARG A 291 0.83 -10.64 8.29
C ARG A 291 2.00 -9.86 8.87
N ASN A 292 1.68 -8.77 9.56
CA ASN A 292 2.61 -8.01 10.39
C ASN A 292 2.53 -8.57 11.82
N LEU A 293 3.61 -9.22 12.26
CA LEU A 293 3.68 -9.96 13.52
C LEU A 293 4.31 -9.12 14.63
N ALA A 294 5.29 -8.29 14.27
CA ALA A 294 6.00 -7.41 15.19
C ALA A 294 6.29 -6.05 14.53
N PRO A 295 6.40 -4.97 15.33
CA PRO A 295 6.73 -3.66 14.82
C PRO A 295 8.15 -3.61 14.25
N LEU A 296 8.28 -2.94 13.11
CA LEU A 296 9.54 -2.51 12.51
C LEU A 296 9.71 -1.01 12.76
N TYR A 297 10.93 -0.57 13.05
CA TYR A 297 11.20 0.79 13.49
C TYR A 297 12.12 1.55 12.52
N CYS A 298 11.95 2.87 12.51
CA CYS A 298 12.90 3.78 11.88
C CYS A 298 14.28 3.65 12.50
N ASP A 299 15.33 3.88 11.71
CA ASP A 299 16.74 3.86 12.11
C ASP A 299 17.22 2.47 12.62
N GLU A 300 16.44 1.41 12.42
CA GLU A 300 16.80 0.02 12.74
C GLU A 300 16.91 -0.81 11.45
N GLN A 301 17.91 -1.68 11.39
CA GLN A 301 18.10 -2.54 10.23
C GLN A 301 16.98 -3.60 10.15
N MET A 302 16.54 -3.88 8.93
CA MET A 302 15.64 -4.99 8.62
C MET A 302 16.08 -5.69 7.33
N THR A 303 15.80 -6.98 7.22
CA THR A 303 16.19 -7.80 6.07
C THR A 303 14.97 -8.44 5.45
N ILE A 304 14.71 -8.15 4.19
CA ILE A 304 13.67 -8.80 3.39
C ILE A 304 14.24 -10.12 2.90
N CYS A 305 13.52 -11.21 3.08
CA CYS A 305 13.95 -12.55 2.75
C CYS A 305 12.86 -13.28 1.96
N GLY A 306 13.27 -14.25 1.14
CA GLY A 306 12.33 -15.19 0.55
C GLY A 306 12.98 -16.48 0.08
N VAL A 307 12.15 -17.52 -0.01
CA VAL A 307 12.54 -18.88 -0.44
C VAL A 307 11.45 -19.47 -1.33
N GLU A 308 11.84 -20.13 -2.41
CA GLU A 308 10.95 -20.89 -3.28
C GLU A 308 10.57 -22.20 -2.59
N LYS A 309 9.29 -22.39 -2.25
CA LYS A 309 8.81 -23.61 -1.56
C LYS A 309 8.34 -24.68 -2.53
N LYS A 310 7.69 -24.25 -3.61
CA LYS A 310 7.10 -25.14 -4.60
C LYS A 310 7.20 -24.52 -5.98
N LYS A 311 7.73 -25.29 -6.91
CA LYS A 311 7.71 -24.98 -8.34
C LYS A 311 6.58 -25.75 -9.01
N SER A 312 5.85 -25.08 -9.89
CA SER A 312 4.79 -25.63 -10.74
C SER A 312 5.15 -25.38 -12.21
N ASN A 313 4.43 -26.02 -13.12
CA ASN A 313 4.63 -25.82 -14.56
C ASN A 313 4.30 -24.38 -15.00
N ASP A 314 3.37 -23.73 -14.29
CA ASP A 314 2.87 -22.40 -14.64
C ASP A 314 3.26 -21.31 -13.63
N GLY A 315 4.22 -21.56 -12.74
CA GLY A 315 4.61 -20.58 -11.73
C GLY A 315 5.18 -21.20 -10.46
N SER A 316 5.34 -20.40 -9.41
CA SER A 316 5.98 -20.83 -8.17
C SER A 316 5.28 -20.25 -6.93
N THR A 317 5.42 -20.94 -5.81
CA THR A 317 5.01 -20.43 -4.49
C THR A 317 6.25 -20.10 -3.67
N TYR A 318 6.32 -18.88 -3.18
CA TYR A 318 7.39 -18.38 -2.33
C TYR A 318 6.87 -18.13 -0.91
N GLU A 319 7.66 -18.50 0.09
CA GLU A 319 7.52 -17.96 1.44
C GLU A 319 8.44 -16.75 1.56
N VAL A 320 7.92 -15.64 2.08
CA VAL A 320 8.61 -14.36 2.18
C VAL A 320 8.47 -13.79 3.57
N TRP A 321 9.49 -13.11 4.07
CA TRP A 321 9.46 -12.52 5.39
C TRP A 321 10.36 -11.29 5.51
N ILE A 322 10.17 -10.51 6.57
CA ILE A 322 11.10 -9.45 6.97
C ILE A 322 11.60 -9.78 8.37
N GLU A 323 12.92 -9.84 8.51
CA GLU A 323 13.61 -9.98 9.78
C GLU A 323 13.85 -8.59 10.39
N GLY A 324 13.64 -8.48 11.71
CA GLY A 324 14.04 -7.32 12.49
C GLY A 324 15.55 -7.31 12.80
N PRO A 325 16.04 -6.35 13.59
CA PRO A 325 17.48 -6.17 13.85
C PRO A 325 18.12 -7.35 14.61
N THR A 326 17.31 -8.21 15.24
CA THR A 326 17.77 -9.40 15.97
C THR A 326 17.61 -10.69 15.16
N GLY A 327 17.31 -10.60 13.84
CA GLY A 327 17.16 -11.76 12.95
C GLY A 327 15.82 -12.50 13.03
N GLY A 328 14.96 -12.14 14.00
CA GLY A 328 13.62 -12.73 14.10
C GLY A 328 12.61 -12.08 13.15
N VAL A 329 11.57 -12.84 12.79
CA VAL A 329 10.54 -12.45 11.82
C VAL A 329 9.56 -11.42 12.40
N ALA A 330 9.45 -10.28 11.72
CA ALA A 330 8.52 -9.19 11.99
C ALA A 330 7.33 -9.18 11.03
N VAL A 331 7.53 -9.59 9.78
CA VAL A 331 6.49 -9.69 8.74
C VAL A 331 6.66 -11.03 8.05
N LYS A 332 5.57 -11.71 7.72
CA LYS A 332 5.60 -12.94 6.92
C LYS A 332 4.52 -12.92 5.86
N GLY A 333 4.72 -13.68 4.79
CA GLY A 333 3.72 -13.87 3.75
C GLY A 333 4.03 -15.03 2.81
N THR A 334 3.04 -15.33 1.99
CA THR A 334 3.12 -16.33 0.92
C THR A 334 2.79 -15.64 -0.37
N VAL A 335 3.68 -15.77 -1.36
CA VAL A 335 3.50 -15.19 -2.70
C VAL A 335 3.30 -16.32 -3.70
N ARG A 336 2.31 -16.16 -4.59
CA ARG A 336 2.15 -17.02 -5.76
C ARG A 336 2.49 -16.23 -7.00
N THR A 337 3.29 -16.83 -7.86
CA THR A 337 3.63 -16.31 -9.18
C THR A 337 3.01 -17.20 -10.24
N VAL A 338 2.82 -16.60 -11.41
CA VAL A 338 2.44 -17.31 -12.63
C VAL A 338 3.39 -16.97 -13.77
N SER A 339 3.41 -17.79 -14.82
CA SER A 339 4.06 -17.43 -16.08
C SER A 339 3.48 -16.12 -16.61
N GLU A 340 4.31 -15.22 -17.12
CA GLU A 340 3.82 -13.99 -17.75
C GLU A 340 2.91 -14.39 -18.92
N PRO A 341 1.66 -13.89 -18.97
CA PRO A 341 0.72 -14.25 -20.01
C PRO A 341 1.34 -14.00 -21.38
N ALA A 342 1.20 -14.98 -22.29
CA ALA A 342 1.63 -14.80 -23.67
C ALA A 342 0.96 -13.55 -24.24
N LYS A 343 1.75 -12.62 -24.80
CA LYS A 343 1.18 -11.46 -25.50
C LYS A 343 0.22 -12.00 -26.56
N PRO A 344 -1.04 -11.53 -26.62
CA PRO A 344 -1.92 -11.95 -27.69
C PRO A 344 -1.22 -11.64 -29.01
N ALA A 345 -1.06 -12.66 -29.86
CA ALA A 345 -0.54 -12.48 -31.19
C ALA A 345 -1.36 -11.36 -31.84
N SER A 346 -0.69 -10.31 -32.27
CA SER A 346 -1.30 -9.29 -33.10
C SER A 346 -1.89 -10.03 -34.31
N SER A 347 -3.20 -10.26 -34.31
CA SER A 347 -3.91 -10.61 -35.52
C SER A 347 -3.75 -9.41 -36.44
N ALA A 348 -2.74 -9.49 -37.32
CA ALA A 348 -2.70 -8.65 -38.49
C ALA A 348 -4.07 -8.81 -39.17
N PRO A 349 -4.74 -7.72 -39.57
CA PRO A 349 -6.00 -7.86 -40.28
C PRO A 349 -5.72 -8.72 -41.51
N SER A 350 -6.38 -9.87 -41.60
CA SER A 350 -6.41 -10.67 -42.81
C SER A 350 -6.90 -9.75 -43.91
N VAL A 351 -6.00 -9.37 -44.82
CA VAL A 351 -6.37 -8.66 -46.03
C VAL A 351 -7.23 -9.63 -46.82
N VAL A 352 -8.54 -9.48 -46.69
CA VAL A 352 -9.51 -10.13 -47.55
C VAL A 352 -9.22 -9.59 -48.95
N HIS A 353 -8.56 -10.39 -49.78
CA HIS A 353 -8.51 -10.16 -51.21
C HIS A 353 -9.94 -10.32 -51.73
N ILE A 354 -10.62 -9.19 -51.92
CA ILE A 354 -11.82 -9.13 -52.74
C ILE A 354 -11.35 -9.41 -54.17
N GLY A 355 -11.60 -10.64 -54.64
CA GLY A 355 -11.36 -11.02 -56.02
C GLY A 355 -12.26 -10.19 -56.95
N ASN A 356 -11.65 -9.29 -57.72
CA ASN A 356 -12.31 -8.69 -58.87
C ASN A 356 -12.38 -9.74 -59.98
N ASN A 357 -13.56 -10.34 -60.16
CA ASN A 357 -13.91 -11.04 -61.38
C ASN A 357 -14.22 -10.00 -62.46
N ASN A 358 -13.27 -9.77 -63.35
CA ASN A 358 -13.52 -9.31 -64.71
C ASN A 358 -12.28 -9.68 -65.53
N ASP A 359 -12.39 -10.67 -66.41
CA ASP A 359 -11.88 -10.51 -67.77
C ASP A 359 -12.36 -11.62 -68.72
N LYS A 360 -12.87 -11.15 -69.87
CA LYS A 360 -13.21 -11.92 -71.08
C LYS A 360 -11.93 -12.27 -71.86
N PRO A 361 -11.94 -13.33 -72.68
CA PRO A 361 -10.73 -13.81 -73.34
C PRO A 361 -10.42 -13.00 -74.60
N ARG A 362 -9.14 -12.63 -74.79
CA ARG A 362 -8.63 -12.16 -76.07
C ARG A 362 -7.40 -12.97 -76.51
N ARG A 363 -7.62 -13.65 -77.64
CA ARG A 363 -6.65 -14.28 -78.56
C ARG A 363 -5.52 -13.31 -78.97
N ALA A 364 -4.30 -13.83 -79.06
CA ALA A 364 -3.31 -13.66 -80.16
C ALA A 364 -1.90 -13.95 -79.58
N SER A 365 -1.26 -15.05 -79.99
CA SER A 365 -0.28 -15.15 -81.09
C SER A 365 1.14 -15.29 -80.56
N LYS A 366 1.63 -16.54 -80.53
CA LYS A 366 3.06 -16.86 -80.45
C LYS A 366 3.74 -16.47 -81.76
N ARG A 367 4.89 -15.78 -81.67
CA ARG A 367 5.96 -15.90 -82.65
C ARG A 367 7.26 -16.22 -81.92
N THR A 368 7.86 -17.27 -82.44
CA THR A 368 9.15 -17.93 -82.20
C THR A 368 10.34 -16.98 -82.20
N ILE A 369 11.40 -17.36 -81.48
CA ILE A 369 12.80 -17.41 -81.93
C ILE A 369 13.49 -18.52 -81.10
N GLU A 370 14.09 -19.47 -81.81
CA GLU A 370 14.99 -20.53 -81.35
C GLU A 370 16.38 -19.95 -81.01
N ASP A 371 17.16 -20.57 -80.12
CA ASP A 371 18.22 -21.55 -80.49
C ASP A 371 19.37 -21.68 -79.46
N GLY A 372 19.98 -22.87 -79.41
CA GLY A 372 21.35 -23.15 -78.92
C GLY A 372 21.53 -23.48 -77.42
N SER A 373 21.51 -24.75 -76.98
CA SER A 373 22.62 -25.74 -76.98
C SER A 373 23.53 -25.69 -75.72
N ASN A 374 23.45 -26.70 -74.83
CA ASN A 374 24.52 -27.70 -74.62
C ASN A 374 24.21 -28.68 -73.46
N GLU A 375 24.69 -29.90 -73.67
CA GLU A 375 24.74 -31.13 -72.87
C GLU A 375 25.30 -30.90 -71.44
N THR A 376 25.18 -31.76 -70.42
CA THR A 376 25.52 -33.20 -70.35
C THR A 376 24.96 -33.85 -69.05
N VAL A 377 24.35 -35.04 -69.16
CA VAL A 377 24.51 -36.29 -68.37
C VAL A 377 24.57 -36.22 -66.83
N GLN A 378 23.64 -36.86 -66.11
CA GLN A 378 23.74 -38.26 -65.61
C GLN A 378 22.52 -38.67 -64.74
N ALA A 379 22.14 -39.95 -64.86
CA ALA A 379 20.98 -40.60 -64.28
C ALA A 379 21.18 -41.06 -62.82
N ASN A 380 20.09 -41.21 -62.06
CA ASN A 380 19.67 -42.54 -61.59
C ASN A 380 18.29 -42.50 -60.92
N ASP A 381 17.46 -43.44 -61.37
CA ASP A 381 16.18 -43.87 -60.83
C ASP A 381 16.27 -44.33 -59.37
N THR A 382 15.18 -44.24 -58.60
CA THR A 382 14.37 -45.41 -58.19
C THR A 382 13.14 -44.92 -57.40
N VAL A 383 11.95 -45.20 -57.94
CA VAL A 383 10.63 -45.29 -57.27
C VAL A 383 10.24 -46.77 -57.35
N PRO A 384 9.67 -47.42 -56.32
CA PRO A 384 8.19 -47.60 -56.22
C PRO A 384 7.71 -47.79 -54.75
N ASP A 385 6.44 -47.80 -54.34
CA ASP A 385 5.13 -47.40 -54.86
C ASP A 385 4.13 -47.47 -53.68
N VAL A 386 2.95 -46.86 -53.87
CA VAL A 386 1.60 -47.33 -53.43
C VAL A 386 1.23 -47.33 -51.93
N ALA A 387 0.52 -46.27 -51.51
CA ALA A 387 -0.93 -46.16 -51.16
C ALA A 387 -1.70 -47.38 -50.56
N PRO A 388 -2.93 -47.25 -49.98
CA PRO A 388 -3.83 -46.09 -49.99
C PRO A 388 -4.64 -45.78 -48.68
N LEU A 389 -5.41 -44.70 -48.82
CA LEU A 389 -6.50 -44.12 -48.02
C LEU A 389 -7.48 -45.10 -47.36
N VAL A 390 -8.11 -44.67 -46.24
CA VAL A 390 -9.59 -44.56 -46.12
C VAL A 390 -9.96 -43.37 -45.22
N SER A 391 -11.08 -42.74 -45.57
CA SER A 391 -11.70 -41.51 -45.09
C SER A 391 -12.91 -41.75 -44.17
N SER A 392 -13.49 -40.63 -43.71
CA SER A 392 -14.90 -40.44 -43.29
C SER A 392 -15.21 -40.78 -41.81
N THR A 393 -16.10 -40.11 -41.05
CA THR A 393 -17.23 -39.21 -41.33
C THR A 393 -17.53 -38.33 -40.09
N SER A 394 -18.16 -37.19 -40.33
CA SER A 394 -18.89 -36.35 -39.36
C SER A 394 -20.22 -36.97 -38.92
N SER A 395 -20.65 -36.76 -37.67
CA SER A 395 -22.08 -36.72 -37.34
C SER A 395 -22.41 -35.80 -36.16
N VAL A 396 -23.50 -35.06 -36.33
CA VAL A 396 -24.17 -34.16 -35.37
C VAL A 396 -25.31 -34.95 -34.71
N ARG A 397 -25.49 -34.85 -33.39
CA ARG A 397 -26.80 -34.98 -32.71
C ARG A 397 -26.76 -34.59 -31.23
N GLN A 398 -27.59 -33.61 -30.86
CA GLN A 398 -28.32 -33.53 -29.57
C GLN A 398 -29.82 -33.82 -29.88
N PRO A 399 -30.78 -33.94 -28.93
CA PRO A 399 -30.72 -33.80 -27.45
C PRO A 399 -31.42 -34.93 -26.65
N SER A 400 -31.17 -35.01 -25.33
CA SER A 400 -32.12 -35.54 -24.32
C SER A 400 -31.67 -35.15 -22.91
N GLY A 401 -32.62 -34.71 -22.07
CA GLY A 401 -32.37 -34.09 -20.77
C GLY A 401 -32.32 -35.01 -19.54
N ASN A 402 -32.11 -34.33 -18.41
CA ASN A 402 -32.23 -34.71 -16.99
C ASN A 402 -31.38 -35.89 -16.47
N THR A 403 -30.47 -35.64 -15.52
CA THR A 403 -30.74 -35.65 -14.06
C THR A 403 -29.46 -35.31 -13.27
N LEU A 404 -29.63 -34.59 -12.16
CA LEU A 404 -28.65 -34.21 -11.14
C LEU A 404 -27.89 -35.41 -10.54
N ILE A 405 -26.56 -35.31 -10.39
CA ILE A 405 -25.80 -36.07 -9.39
C ILE A 405 -24.73 -35.18 -8.76
N SER A 406 -25.00 -34.76 -7.54
CA SER A 406 -24.06 -34.37 -6.48
C SER A 406 -23.53 -35.64 -5.81
N ASN A 407 -22.25 -35.70 -5.46
CA ASN A 407 -21.76 -36.67 -4.46
C ASN A 407 -20.77 -36.01 -3.50
N GLU A 408 -21.18 -36.02 -2.24
CA GLU A 408 -20.48 -35.60 -1.04
C GLU A 408 -19.50 -36.68 -0.54
N LEU A 409 -18.65 -36.24 0.39
CA LEU A 409 -17.73 -37.01 1.22
C LEU A 409 -18.45 -38.04 2.12
N PRO A 410 -17.78 -39.15 2.51
CA PRO A 410 -18.37 -40.15 3.37
C PRO A 410 -18.22 -39.84 4.87
N LYS A 411 -19.29 -40.10 5.63
CA LYS A 411 -19.33 -40.34 7.08
C LYS A 411 -19.72 -41.82 7.33
N HIS A 412 -19.15 -42.42 8.37
CA HIS A 412 -19.71 -43.55 9.12
C HIS A 412 -19.55 -43.20 10.62
N GLU A 413 -20.65 -42.93 11.34
CA GLU A 413 -21.43 -43.82 12.23
C GLU A 413 -20.90 -43.79 13.68
N LEU A 414 -21.57 -43.09 14.61
CA LEU A 414 -22.78 -43.43 15.40
C LEU A 414 -22.48 -44.29 16.64
N LEU A 415 -22.58 -43.70 17.85
CA LEU A 415 -23.63 -44.03 18.82
C LEU A 415 -23.65 -43.04 20.00
N HIS A 416 -24.86 -42.55 20.32
CA HIS A 416 -25.21 -41.83 21.54
C HIS A 416 -25.44 -42.79 22.71
N GLN A 417 -25.11 -42.37 23.93
CA GLN A 417 -25.94 -42.66 25.11
C GLN A 417 -25.75 -41.56 26.16
N ASP A 418 -26.88 -41.01 26.61
CA ASP A 418 -27.05 -40.02 27.67
C ASP A 418 -26.80 -40.59 29.06
N THR A 419 -26.14 -39.84 29.95
CA THR A 419 -26.54 -39.68 31.37
C THR A 419 -25.71 -38.57 32.06
N GLN A 420 -26.40 -37.62 32.70
CA GLN A 420 -25.91 -36.73 33.76
C GLN A 420 -26.45 -37.26 35.12
N PRO A 421 -26.08 -36.66 36.28
CA PRO A 421 -24.74 -36.35 36.80
C PRO A 421 -24.56 -36.98 38.20
N ASP A 422 -23.33 -37.07 38.74
CA ASP A 422 -23.17 -37.17 40.19
C ASP A 422 -21.81 -36.68 40.69
N SER A 423 -21.88 -36.11 41.90
CA SER A 423 -20.86 -35.46 42.71
C SER A 423 -19.73 -36.38 43.18
N ALA A 424 -18.48 -35.89 43.21
CA ALA A 424 -17.55 -36.18 44.31
C ALA A 424 -16.32 -35.25 44.30
N THR A 425 -16.14 -34.63 45.45
CA THR A 425 -15.03 -33.86 46.01
C THR A 425 -13.69 -34.61 45.95
N PHE A 426 -12.57 -33.94 45.65
CA PHE A 426 -11.24 -34.40 46.08
C PHE A 426 -10.33 -33.22 46.44
N THR A 427 -9.81 -33.29 47.65
CA THR A 427 -8.93 -32.37 48.39
C THR A 427 -7.43 -32.66 48.13
N PRO A 428 -6.51 -31.70 48.39
CA PRO A 428 -5.07 -31.86 48.19
C PRO A 428 -4.37 -32.42 49.44
N PRO A 429 -3.16 -33.02 49.30
CA PRO A 429 -2.41 -33.50 50.45
C PRO A 429 -1.54 -32.41 51.09
N SER A 430 -1.48 -32.50 52.41
CA SER A 430 -0.86 -31.65 53.43
C SER A 430 0.62 -31.99 53.71
N ASN A 431 1.35 -30.97 54.18
CA ASN A 431 2.65 -31.03 54.88
C ASN A 431 2.58 -31.81 56.21
N PRO A 432 3.76 -32.18 56.75
CA PRO A 432 4.22 -31.71 58.08
C PRO A 432 5.71 -31.29 58.03
N ASP A 433 6.36 -30.56 58.93
CA ASP A 433 6.12 -29.81 60.16
C ASP A 433 7.34 -28.85 60.30
N VAL A 434 7.15 -27.56 60.60
CA VAL A 434 7.52 -26.88 61.86
C VAL A 434 8.96 -27.10 62.35
N ASP A 435 9.81 -26.06 62.27
CA ASP A 435 10.29 -25.41 63.50
C ASP A 435 10.86 -24.00 63.27
N THR A 436 10.53 -23.12 64.21
CA THR A 436 10.81 -21.68 64.26
C THR A 436 11.93 -21.33 65.23
N SER A 437 12.45 -20.11 65.07
CA SER A 437 13.35 -19.32 65.95
C SER A 437 14.82 -19.33 65.52
N GLY A 438 15.55 -18.22 65.50
CA GLY A 438 15.30 -16.84 65.91
C GLY A 438 16.66 -16.16 66.06
N HIS A 439 16.75 -14.87 65.73
CA HIS A 439 17.87 -13.94 66.03
C HIS A 439 19.23 -14.30 65.38
N SER A 440 20.16 -13.40 65.06
CA SER A 440 20.36 -11.97 65.19
C SER A 440 21.57 -11.62 64.31
N ALA A 441 21.60 -10.40 63.75
CA ALA A 441 22.84 -9.73 63.32
C ALA A 441 23.79 -9.57 64.56
N PRO A 442 25.12 -9.30 64.47
CA PRO A 442 25.65 -8.22 63.64
C PRO A 442 27.10 -8.35 63.09
N ALA A 443 27.38 -7.47 62.12
CA ALA A 443 28.52 -6.56 62.00
C ALA A 443 29.99 -7.01 62.19
N ASN A 444 30.77 -6.55 61.19
CA ASN A 444 31.95 -5.68 61.33
C ASN A 444 33.39 -6.27 61.47
N VAL A 445 34.20 -5.87 60.47
CA VAL A 445 35.40 -5.01 60.60
C VAL A 445 36.80 -5.64 60.45
N SER A 446 37.52 -5.07 59.46
CA SER A 446 38.97 -4.81 59.28
C SER A 446 39.97 -6.00 59.26
N SER A 447 40.70 -6.28 58.17
CA SER A 447 41.95 -5.64 57.67
C SER A 447 43.21 -5.98 58.51
N PRO A 448 44.48 -5.86 58.02
CA PRO A 448 45.04 -5.89 56.64
C PRO A 448 46.41 -6.65 56.52
N VAL A 449 47.09 -6.45 55.36
CA VAL A 449 48.56 -6.57 55.08
C VAL A 449 49.09 -7.99 54.80
N GLY A 450 49.90 -8.30 53.78
CA GLY A 450 50.57 -7.57 52.70
C GLY A 450 51.69 -8.46 52.09
N VAL A 451 52.38 -7.95 51.05
CA VAL A 451 53.73 -8.38 50.56
C VAL A 451 53.69 -9.67 49.69
N GLU A 452 54.34 -9.87 48.53
CA GLU A 452 55.44 -9.22 47.79
C GLU A 452 55.42 -9.64 46.29
N LYS A 453 56.20 -8.92 45.46
CA LYS A 453 56.47 -9.18 44.03
C LYS A 453 57.44 -10.35 43.82
N GLN A 454 57.33 -11.06 42.68
CA GLN A 454 58.49 -11.49 41.88
C GLN A 454 58.15 -11.63 40.39
N GLU A 455 59.04 -11.12 39.54
CA GLU A 455 59.04 -11.22 38.08
C GLU A 455 59.76 -12.50 37.61
N GLY A 456 59.31 -13.10 36.52
CA GLY A 456 60.02 -14.18 35.80
C GLY A 456 59.41 -14.42 34.41
N LYS A 457 60.27 -14.41 33.37
CA LYS A 457 59.92 -14.37 31.94
C LYS A 457 59.66 -15.75 31.29
N SER A 458 58.87 -15.68 30.22
CA SER A 458 58.88 -16.44 28.94
C SER A 458 58.48 -17.93 28.88
N GLY A 459 57.50 -18.23 28.01
CA GLY A 459 57.39 -19.56 27.37
C GLY A 459 56.00 -20.04 26.92
N GLN A 460 55.44 -19.44 25.85
CA GLN A 460 54.57 -20.03 24.82
C GLN A 460 53.26 -20.82 25.11
N LEU A 461 52.17 -20.29 24.49
CA LEU A 461 51.05 -20.95 23.77
C LEU A 461 50.07 -21.81 24.60
N SER A 462 48.75 -21.80 24.44
CA SER A 462 47.77 -21.04 23.66
C SER A 462 46.39 -21.49 24.16
N SER A 463 45.48 -20.59 24.55
CA SER A 463 44.03 -20.80 24.44
C SER A 463 43.30 -19.50 24.80
N GLN A 464 42.41 -19.09 23.91
CA GLN A 464 41.79 -17.76 23.87
C GLN A 464 40.33 -17.92 24.32
N VAL A 465 40.00 -17.51 25.54
CA VAL A 465 38.62 -17.44 26.03
C VAL A 465 38.40 -16.12 26.79
N TYR A 466 37.63 -15.24 26.14
CA TYR A 466 36.74 -14.19 26.64
C TYR A 466 37.02 -13.52 27.99
N GLY A 467 37.72 -12.38 27.94
CA GLY A 467 37.79 -11.38 29.00
C GLY A 467 36.64 -10.36 28.95
N ARG A 468 35.85 -10.36 30.02
CA ARG A 468 34.79 -9.42 30.41
C ARG A 468 35.31 -7.97 30.43
N MET A 469 34.87 -7.10 29.51
CA MET A 469 35.22 -5.68 29.54
C MET A 469 34.46 -4.92 30.66
N ARG A 470 35.21 -4.16 31.46
CA ARG A 470 34.72 -3.18 32.45
C ARG A 470 34.22 -1.90 31.76
N PRO A 471 33.32 -1.11 32.40
CA PRO A 471 32.62 0.01 31.78
C PRO A 471 33.54 1.21 31.57
N THR A 472 33.69 1.66 30.32
CA THR A 472 34.42 2.88 29.99
C THR A 472 33.44 4.06 29.83
N ARG A 473 33.48 4.90 30.86
CA ARG A 473 33.14 6.33 30.94
C ARG A 473 32.84 7.00 29.58
N THR A 474 31.59 7.40 29.41
CA THR A 474 31.07 8.16 28.25
C THR A 474 31.88 9.43 28.02
N LYS A 475 32.69 9.47 26.96
CA LYS A 475 33.25 10.71 26.42
C LYS A 475 32.23 11.28 25.43
N TYR A 476 31.70 12.46 25.74
CA TYR A 476 30.98 13.29 24.78
C TYR A 476 31.95 13.64 23.64
N TYR A 477 31.71 13.11 22.44
CA TYR A 477 32.34 13.61 21.22
C TYR A 477 31.47 14.71 20.63
N GLN A 478 31.95 15.93 20.76
CA GLN A 478 31.44 17.09 20.06
C GLN A 478 31.89 16.99 18.59
N PHE A 479 31.01 16.54 17.70
CA PHE A 479 31.29 16.55 16.26
C PHE A 479 31.22 17.99 15.73
N ILE A 480 32.31 18.74 15.89
CA ILE A 480 32.59 19.88 15.02
C ILE A 480 33.48 19.33 13.91
N THR A 481 32.86 18.89 12.82
CA THR A 481 33.58 18.62 11.57
C THR A 481 34.07 19.96 11.03
N ALA A 482 35.38 20.12 10.83
CA ALA A 482 35.90 21.27 10.09
C ALA A 482 35.26 21.29 8.68
N PRO A 483 34.83 22.45 8.17
CA PRO A 483 34.21 22.53 6.86
C PRO A 483 35.22 22.11 5.78
N SER A 484 34.80 21.18 4.92
CA SER A 484 35.53 20.78 3.71
C SER A 484 35.77 22.01 2.82
N PRO A 485 36.95 22.16 2.17
CA PRO A 485 37.18 23.28 1.26
C PRO A 485 36.13 23.28 0.14
N ALA A 486 35.46 24.42 -0.02
CA ALA A 486 34.40 24.61 -1.01
C ALA A 486 34.92 24.29 -2.43
N PRO A 487 34.10 23.70 -3.30
CA PRO A 487 34.49 23.47 -4.69
C PRO A 487 34.83 24.80 -5.37
N VAL A 488 35.87 24.80 -6.20
CA VAL A 488 36.31 25.96 -6.97
C VAL A 488 35.17 26.43 -7.88
N VAL A 489 34.56 27.56 -7.53
CA VAL A 489 33.57 28.23 -8.34
C VAL A 489 34.29 28.84 -9.55
N ARG A 490 34.08 28.28 -10.75
CA ARG A 490 34.43 28.98 -11.99
C ARG A 490 33.64 30.30 -12.03
N ARG A 491 34.34 31.44 -11.96
CA ARG A 491 33.74 32.76 -12.20
C ARG A 491 33.20 32.78 -13.63
N VAL A 492 31.87 32.86 -13.77
CA VAL A 492 31.23 33.19 -15.03
C VAL A 492 31.52 34.67 -15.30
N SER A 493 32.44 34.94 -16.22
CA SER A 493 32.80 36.29 -16.67
C SER A 493 31.77 36.79 -17.69
N ALA A 494 30.54 37.09 -17.23
CA ALA A 494 29.58 38.03 -17.81
C ALA A 494 28.20 37.86 -17.14
N PRO A 495 27.48 38.95 -16.81
CA PRO A 495 26.09 38.83 -16.38
C PRO A 495 25.23 38.22 -17.52
N PRO A 496 24.38 37.22 -17.25
CA PRO A 496 23.49 36.67 -18.26
C PRO A 496 22.54 37.77 -18.73
N LYS A 497 22.51 38.04 -20.05
CA LYS A 497 21.49 38.92 -20.63
C LYS A 497 20.11 38.30 -20.36
N PRO A 498 19.14 39.04 -19.79
CA PRO A 498 17.82 38.51 -19.55
C PRO A 498 17.18 38.14 -20.90
N MET A 499 16.98 36.85 -21.13
CA MET A 499 16.14 36.40 -22.23
C MET A 499 14.71 36.86 -21.96
N LYS A 500 14.13 37.62 -22.91
CA LYS A 500 12.71 37.97 -22.84
C LYS A 500 11.90 36.67 -22.84
N PRO A 501 10.93 36.50 -21.93
CA PRO A 501 10.10 35.29 -21.91
C PRO A 501 9.29 35.20 -23.20
N THR A 502 9.58 34.21 -24.04
CA THR A 502 8.80 33.94 -25.25
C THR A 502 7.57 33.12 -24.87
N MET A 503 6.39 33.75 -24.87
CA MET A 503 5.13 33.05 -24.63
C MET A 503 4.74 32.23 -25.86
N SER A 504 4.26 31.00 -25.64
CA SER A 504 3.73 30.20 -26.75
C SER A 504 2.50 30.88 -27.39
N PRO A 505 2.21 30.67 -28.68
CA PRO A 505 1.01 31.22 -29.34
C PRO A 505 -0.29 30.85 -28.62
N ARG A 506 -0.33 29.66 -27.99
CA ARG A 506 -1.47 29.20 -27.19
C ARG A 506 -1.63 30.02 -25.91
N THR A 507 -0.54 30.39 -25.25
CA THR A 507 -0.57 31.22 -24.04
C THR A 507 -0.90 32.68 -24.36
N GLN A 508 -0.45 33.22 -25.49
CA GLN A 508 -0.88 34.54 -25.97
C GLN A 508 -2.38 34.59 -26.27
N ASN A 509 -2.95 33.53 -26.86
CA ASN A 509 -4.39 33.45 -27.13
C ASN A 509 -5.22 33.37 -25.85
N ILE A 510 -4.73 32.69 -24.81
CA ILE A 510 -5.39 32.62 -23.49
C ILE A 510 -5.30 33.98 -22.79
N MET A 511 -4.12 34.61 -22.75
CA MET A 511 -3.94 35.94 -22.16
C MET A 511 -4.78 37.01 -22.88
N GLY A 512 -4.84 36.97 -24.21
CA GLY A 512 -5.67 37.90 -25.01
C GLY A 512 -7.17 37.77 -24.72
N ARG A 513 -7.65 36.60 -24.28
CA ARG A 513 -9.03 36.41 -23.82
C ARG A 513 -9.26 36.86 -22.38
N VAL A 514 -8.24 36.78 -21.53
CA VAL A 514 -8.31 37.18 -20.11
C VAL A 514 -8.23 38.71 -19.95
N PHE A 515 -7.44 39.40 -20.78
CA PHE A 515 -7.20 40.85 -20.65
C PHE A 515 -8.18 41.75 -21.42
N ARG A 516 -9.20 41.20 -22.10
CA ARG A 516 -10.28 42.01 -22.72
C ARG A 516 -11.39 42.45 -21.76
N ARG A 517 -11.14 42.41 -20.45
CA ARG A 517 -12.02 43.01 -19.46
C ARG A 517 -11.20 43.94 -18.59
N GLU A 518 -11.50 45.23 -18.67
CA GLU A 518 -10.96 46.18 -17.70
C GLU A 518 -11.31 45.71 -16.29
N PRO A 519 -10.34 45.59 -15.37
CA PRO A 519 -10.63 45.22 -14.00
C PRO A 519 -11.44 46.34 -13.33
N PRO A 520 -12.46 46.01 -12.52
CA PRO A 520 -13.22 47.03 -11.80
C PRO A 520 -12.28 47.76 -10.81
N LYS A 521 -12.25 49.09 -10.89
CA LYS A 521 -11.50 49.94 -9.96
C LYS A 521 -12.09 49.82 -8.55
N ALA A 522 -11.38 49.17 -7.64
CA ALA A 522 -11.72 49.17 -6.22
C ALA A 522 -11.26 50.50 -5.61
N SER A 523 -12.22 51.30 -5.12
CA SER A 523 -11.96 52.53 -4.34
C SER A 523 -12.28 52.28 -2.87
N ILE A 524 -11.26 52.26 -2.01
CA ILE A 524 -11.43 52.21 -0.55
C ILE A 524 -11.48 53.67 -0.06
N LYS A 525 -12.65 54.14 0.38
CA LYS A 525 -12.76 55.40 1.12
C LYS A 525 -12.68 55.10 2.62
N PRO A 526 -11.62 55.49 3.34
CA PRO A 526 -11.57 55.34 4.80
C PRO A 526 -12.59 56.30 5.43
N LYS A 527 -13.51 55.76 6.25
CA LYS A 527 -14.34 56.59 7.13
C LYS A 527 -13.57 56.87 8.42
N PRO A 528 -13.46 58.12 8.88
CA PRO A 528 -12.85 58.41 10.17
C PRO A 528 -13.76 57.90 11.30
N LEU A 529 -13.20 57.11 12.20
CA LEU A 529 -13.86 56.71 13.44
C LEU A 529 -13.81 57.88 14.42
N LEU A 530 -14.90 58.66 14.47
CA LEU A 530 -15.15 59.55 15.59
C LEU A 530 -16.60 59.41 16.05
N ARG A 531 -16.81 58.86 17.25
CA ARG A 531 -17.71 59.46 18.25
C ARG A 531 -17.46 58.87 19.65
N ARG A 532 -17.13 59.78 20.56
CA ARG A 532 -17.24 59.66 22.03
C ARG A 532 -18.67 59.30 22.42
N TYR A 533 -18.89 58.51 23.47
CA TYR A 533 -19.82 58.81 24.59
C TYR A 533 -19.67 57.76 25.73
N GLY A 534 -19.42 58.26 26.95
CA GLY A 534 -19.97 57.73 28.21
C GLY A 534 -19.32 56.52 28.88
N ALA A 535 -18.10 56.64 29.41
CA ALA A 535 -17.63 55.70 30.44
C ALA A 535 -18.30 56.03 31.79
N ARG A 536 -18.99 55.06 32.40
CA ARG A 536 -19.17 55.06 33.86
C ARG A 536 -17.95 54.39 34.49
N PRO A 537 -17.38 54.92 35.58
CA PRO A 537 -16.28 54.27 36.26
C PRO A 537 -16.74 52.93 36.85
N TYR A 538 -15.87 51.93 36.78
CA TYR A 538 -16.07 50.60 37.32
C TYR A 538 -15.88 50.63 38.84
N GLU A 539 -16.91 50.26 39.61
CA GLU A 539 -16.76 50.01 41.04
C GLU A 539 -16.20 48.60 41.27
N TYR A 540 -15.14 48.54 42.07
CA TYR A 540 -14.42 47.32 42.41
C TYR A 540 -15.09 46.61 43.59
N ASP A 541 -15.67 45.43 43.36
CA ASP A 541 -16.12 44.52 44.42
C ASP A 541 -15.04 43.45 44.66
N ALA A 542 -14.43 43.49 45.85
CA ALA A 542 -13.31 42.65 46.26
C ALA A 542 -13.69 41.21 46.64
N SER A 543 -14.96 40.80 46.51
CA SER A 543 -15.46 39.54 47.07
C SER A 543 -15.41 38.32 46.11
N ARG A 544 -14.93 38.44 44.87
CA ARG A 544 -14.92 37.32 43.91
C ARG A 544 -13.52 36.98 43.40
N HIS A 545 -12.84 36.10 44.13
CA HIS A 545 -11.58 35.50 43.70
C HIS A 545 -11.83 34.18 42.96
N SER A 546 -11.55 34.14 41.65
CA SER A 546 -11.14 32.89 40.97
C SER A 546 -10.29 33.18 39.74
N ARG A 547 -9.14 32.50 39.67
CA ARG A 547 -7.97 32.81 38.84
C ARG A 547 -8.05 32.20 37.43
N PHE A 548 -8.98 32.61 36.57
CA PHE A 548 -8.81 32.37 35.11
C PHE A 548 -9.59 33.44 34.34
N GLY A 549 -8.89 34.52 34.00
CA GLY A 549 -9.51 35.68 33.33
C GLY A 549 -8.48 36.69 32.87
N ARG A 550 -7.36 36.23 32.30
CA ARG A 550 -6.42 37.06 31.57
C ARG A 550 -6.14 36.39 30.23
N GLU A 551 -6.98 36.67 29.25
CA GLU A 551 -6.63 37.00 27.87
C GLU A 551 -7.90 37.23 27.06
N GLY A 552 -7.94 38.35 26.34
CA GLY A 552 -9.14 38.88 25.71
C GLY A 552 -9.63 38.07 24.52
N VAL A 553 -10.84 37.54 24.62
CA VAL A 553 -11.60 37.06 23.46
C VAL A 553 -12.12 38.28 22.68
N ARG A 554 -11.43 38.63 21.57
CA ARG A 554 -12.01 39.54 20.57
C ARG A 554 -12.98 38.75 19.69
N LYS A 555 -14.26 39.11 19.77
CA LYS A 555 -15.31 38.65 18.85
C LYS A 555 -14.99 39.22 17.46
N ILE A 556 -14.64 38.37 16.49
CA ILE A 556 -14.41 38.79 15.10
C ILE A 556 -15.78 38.90 14.42
N GLU A 557 -16.29 40.13 14.23
CA GLU A 557 -17.42 40.36 13.33
C GLU A 557 -16.99 40.21 11.87
N LYS A 558 -17.80 39.51 11.07
CA LYS A 558 -17.57 39.31 9.63
C LYS A 558 -17.59 40.66 8.89
N LEU A 559 -16.50 40.96 8.17
CA LEU A 559 -16.44 42.05 7.20
C LEU A 559 -17.50 41.86 6.11
N ARG A 560 -18.39 42.85 5.98
CA ARG A 560 -19.41 42.90 4.92
C ARG A 560 -18.83 43.69 3.73
N ILE A 561 -18.39 42.98 2.70
CA ILE A 561 -17.94 43.57 1.43
C ILE A 561 -19.17 43.76 0.54
N THR A 562 -19.50 44.99 0.19
CA THR A 562 -20.52 45.33 -0.81
C THR A 562 -19.83 45.79 -2.10
N PHE A 563 -20.24 45.20 -3.23
CA PHE A 563 -19.79 45.60 -4.56
C PHE A 563 -20.82 46.57 -5.16
N GLU A 564 -20.43 47.79 -5.47
CA GLU A 564 -21.20 48.71 -6.31
C GLU A 564 -20.70 48.63 -7.75
N GLY A 565 -21.62 48.39 -8.69
CA GLY A 565 -21.33 48.37 -10.13
C GLY A 565 -22.31 47.50 -10.91
N GLN A 566 -23.08 48.15 -11.80
CA GLN A 566 -24.14 47.55 -12.62
C GLN A 566 -23.62 46.43 -13.54
N ALA A 567 -23.93 45.16 -13.22
CA ALA A 567 -24.10 44.07 -14.20
C ALA A 567 -24.63 42.75 -13.58
N LEU A 568 -25.32 42.77 -12.44
CA LEU A 568 -25.91 41.56 -11.81
C LEU A 568 -27.44 41.62 -11.71
N GLY A 569 -28.07 42.35 -12.63
CA GLY A 569 -29.52 42.53 -12.70
C GLY A 569 -30.30 41.46 -13.47
N SER A 570 -29.69 40.39 -14.00
CA SER A 570 -30.39 39.44 -14.89
C SER A 570 -30.32 37.95 -14.54
N LEU A 571 -29.60 37.52 -13.49
CA LEU A 571 -29.51 36.08 -13.15
C LEU A 571 -30.15 35.66 -11.83
N ARG A 572 -30.96 36.52 -11.19
CA ARG A 572 -31.70 36.20 -9.95
C ARG A 572 -33.23 36.30 -10.05
N ARG A 573 -33.78 36.30 -11.27
CA ARG A 573 -35.23 36.14 -11.53
C ARG A 573 -35.50 34.88 -12.37
N LYS A 574 -35.28 33.71 -11.78
CA LYS A 574 -35.90 32.45 -12.27
C LYS A 574 -36.06 31.33 -11.22
N VAL A 575 -35.92 31.66 -9.94
CA VAL A 575 -36.22 30.73 -8.83
C VAL A 575 -37.10 31.45 -7.81
N ARG A 576 -38.34 31.73 -8.22
CA ARG A 576 -39.51 31.92 -7.33
C ARG A 576 -40.70 32.33 -8.20
N ARG A 577 -41.49 31.33 -8.56
CA ARG A 577 -42.93 31.34 -8.91
C ARG A 577 -43.20 30.27 -9.95
N ARG A 578 -43.67 29.11 -9.50
CA ARG A 578 -44.74 28.31 -10.11
C ARG A 578 -45.07 27.07 -9.25
N SER A 579 -45.79 27.34 -8.18
CA SER A 579 -47.08 26.70 -7.87
C SER A 579 -48.01 27.89 -7.52
N PRO A 580 -49.28 27.96 -7.99
CA PRO A 580 -50.29 26.96 -7.63
C PRO A 580 -51.36 26.65 -8.71
N ARG A 581 -51.76 25.38 -8.82
CA ARG A 581 -53.12 24.84 -8.63
C ARG A 581 -53.06 23.33 -8.73
#